data_AF-A0A7X4Y420-F1
#
_entry.id   AF-A0A7X4Y420-F1
#
_cell.length_a   1.000
_cell.length_b   1.000
_cell.length_c   1.000
_cell.angle_alpha   90.00
_cell.angle_beta   90.00
_cell.angle_gamma   90.00
#
_symmetry.space_group_name_H-M   'P 1'
#
loop_
_entity.id
_entity.type
_entity.pdbx_description
1 polymer ?
#
loop_
_entity_poly.entity_id
_entity_poly.type
_entity_poly.pdbx_seq_one_letter_code
_entity_poly.pdbx_strand_id
1 'polypeptide(L)'
;MALDTSEFKKTYVYEARAPVAEVLADLKTLGELDAWAERRRILMGIGSFVCVCLSISFLILSQWLLSAALFATSIALVILWTRSKHTDLENRRYGLVSTLLQRFQVDLDANAPVDVKLDLAPEDDARKCVGKLKRGRWDCEDFTDAWLSLHGRFADGTHLHLSVVEHFQKRKRYGRGSSGKMKLKTKRKGKTLLQVGLRVKPERFPGLASQAANAKKAVRLPQEVILSRLDVAQDRVAMRALLGRDGRDWVVRRTKPTSPSELVVLPPNDASRVVTMMLLSLYQVLGATHRQAPSPGRKQPPARGSR
;
A
#
# COMPACT_ATOMS: atom_id res chain seq x y z
N MET A 1 -4.86 22.39 0.68
CA MET A 1 -5.42 22.61 2.04
C MET A 1 -4.52 21.84 3.00
N ALA A 2 -3.92 22.49 4.00
CA ALA A 2 -2.93 21.84 4.86
C ALA A 2 -3.56 20.74 5.73
N LEU A 3 -2.84 19.62 5.92
CA LEU A 3 -3.22 18.51 6.80
C LEU A 3 -3.63 18.98 8.21
N ASP A 4 -4.87 18.72 8.63
CA ASP A 4 -5.27 18.84 10.04
C ASP A 4 -4.76 17.64 10.84
N THR A 5 -3.62 17.82 11.49
CA THR A 5 -2.97 16.79 12.31
C THR A 5 -3.82 16.36 13.52
N SER A 6 -4.75 17.19 14.00
CA SER A 6 -5.57 16.89 15.17
C SER A 6 -6.72 15.94 14.83
N GLU A 7 -7.35 16.15 13.68
CA GLU A 7 -8.37 15.25 13.13
C GLU A 7 -7.72 13.94 12.68
N PHE A 8 -6.60 14.02 11.97
CA PHE A 8 -5.85 12.85 11.51
C PHE A 8 -5.47 11.92 12.66
N LYS A 9 -5.02 12.45 13.80
CA LYS A 9 -4.69 11.62 14.99
C LYS A 9 -5.87 10.86 15.58
N LYS A 10 -7.11 11.29 15.31
CA LYS A 10 -8.33 10.61 15.79
C LYS A 10 -8.80 9.54 14.81
N THR A 11 -8.72 9.82 13.52
CA THR A 11 -9.28 8.95 12.47
C THR A 11 -8.25 8.04 11.83
N TYR A 12 -6.98 8.45 11.81
CA TYR A 12 -5.89 7.89 11.01
C TYR A 12 -6.18 7.88 9.50
N VAL A 13 -7.15 8.69 9.05
CA VAL A 13 -7.52 8.80 7.64
C VAL A 13 -7.05 10.14 7.13
N TYR A 14 -6.27 10.10 6.05
CA TYR A 14 -5.88 11.26 5.27
C TYR A 14 -6.76 11.31 4.01
N GLU A 15 -7.52 12.38 3.85
CA GLU A 15 -8.35 12.62 2.67
C GLU A 15 -8.08 14.03 2.15
N ALA A 16 -7.67 14.13 0.88
CA ALA A 16 -7.28 15.40 0.29
C ALA A 16 -7.61 15.45 -1.19
N ARG A 17 -8.12 16.61 -1.63
CA ARG A 17 -8.28 16.95 -3.04
C ARG A 17 -7.44 18.19 -3.35
N ALA A 18 -6.22 17.96 -3.81
CA ALA A 18 -5.22 19.02 -3.98
C ALA A 18 -4.24 18.71 -5.13
N PRO A 19 -3.46 19.70 -5.60
CA PRO A 19 -2.36 19.46 -6.53
C PRO A 19 -1.35 18.45 -5.98
N VAL A 20 -0.67 17.73 -6.88
CA VAL A 20 0.31 16.67 -6.51
C VAL A 20 1.36 17.17 -5.53
N ALA A 21 1.84 18.41 -5.70
CA ALA A 21 2.86 18.99 -4.84
C ALA A 21 2.39 19.16 -3.38
N GLU A 22 1.15 19.59 -3.17
CA GLU A 22 0.55 19.71 -1.84
C GLU A 22 0.41 18.34 -1.19
N VAL A 23 -0.14 17.37 -1.92
CA VAL A 23 -0.30 15.99 -1.42
C VAL A 23 1.05 15.38 -1.04
N LEU A 24 2.10 15.61 -1.84
CA LEU A 24 3.45 15.13 -1.51
C LEU A 24 4.02 15.81 -0.25
N ALA A 25 3.73 17.10 -0.04
CA ALA A 25 4.12 17.80 1.18
C ALA A 25 3.39 17.26 2.41
N ASP A 26 2.08 16.99 2.30
CA ASP A 26 1.30 16.38 3.38
C ASP A 26 1.80 14.96 3.69
N LEU A 27 2.09 14.13 2.69
CA LEU A 27 2.68 12.80 2.91
C LEU A 27 4.07 12.87 3.56
N LYS A 28 4.85 13.91 3.28
CA LYS A 28 6.14 14.15 3.94
C LYS A 28 5.93 14.50 5.42
N THR A 29 4.99 15.38 5.76
CA THR A 29 4.68 15.70 7.15
C THR A 29 4.17 14.48 7.93
N LEU A 30 3.37 13.60 7.29
CA LEU A 30 3.00 12.30 7.88
C LEU A 30 4.22 11.43 8.19
N GLY A 31 5.18 11.35 7.26
CA GLY A 31 6.42 10.61 7.46
C GLY A 31 7.30 11.19 8.58
N GLU A 32 7.32 12.52 8.74
CA GLU A 32 8.05 13.19 9.83
C GLU A 32 7.39 12.94 11.20
N LEU A 33 6.04 12.97 11.25
CA LEU A 33 5.27 12.63 12.45
C LEU A 33 5.50 11.18 12.89
N ASP A 34 5.51 10.26 11.94
CA ASP A 34 5.78 8.85 12.19
C ASP A 34 7.22 8.62 12.68
N ALA A 35 8.21 9.19 11.99
CA ALA A 35 9.60 9.09 12.41
C ALA A 35 9.86 9.68 13.82
N TRP A 36 9.15 10.75 14.18
CA TRP A 36 9.20 11.30 15.52
C TRP A 36 8.60 10.35 16.56
N ALA A 37 7.44 9.75 16.26
CA ALA A 37 6.80 8.76 17.13
C ALA A 37 7.67 7.51 17.32
N GLU A 38 8.28 7.01 16.24
CA GLU A 38 9.18 5.87 16.26
C GLU A 38 10.43 6.16 17.12
N ARG A 39 11.09 7.31 16.92
CA ARG A 39 12.23 7.72 17.75
C ARG A 39 11.89 7.81 19.23
N ARG A 40 10.74 8.41 19.56
CA ARG A 40 10.27 8.51 20.95
C ARG A 40 10.04 7.13 21.56
N ARG A 41 9.46 6.20 20.79
CA ARG A 41 9.27 4.81 21.21
C ARG A 41 10.61 4.10 21.44
N ILE A 42 11.58 4.25 20.54
CA ILE A 42 12.91 3.66 20.70
C ILE A 42 13.59 4.21 21.96
N LEU A 43 13.55 5.54 22.17
CA LEU A 43 14.10 6.20 23.35
C LEU A 43 13.45 5.71 24.66
N MET A 44 12.12 5.54 24.69
CA MET A 44 11.43 4.97 25.85
C MET A 44 11.87 3.53 26.13
N GLY A 45 12.06 2.72 25.09
CA GLY A 45 12.54 1.34 25.22
C GLY A 45 13.96 1.27 25.79
N ILE A 46 14.88 2.08 25.25
CA ILE A 46 16.26 2.20 25.73
C ILE A 46 16.27 2.73 27.17
N GLY A 47 15.52 3.80 27.47
CA GLY A 47 15.42 4.39 28.79
C GLY A 47 14.90 3.39 29.82
N SER A 48 13.87 2.61 29.48
CA SER A 48 13.37 1.55 30.35
C SER A 48 14.45 0.52 30.65
N PHE A 49 15.19 0.06 29.63
CA PHE A 49 16.27 -0.91 29.82
C PHE A 49 17.37 -0.37 30.74
N VAL A 50 17.79 0.88 30.53
CA VAL A 50 18.79 1.55 31.39
C VAL A 50 18.29 1.66 32.83
N CYS A 51 17.02 2.04 33.05
CA CYS A 51 16.44 2.12 34.40
C CYS A 51 16.42 0.77 35.12
N VAL A 52 16.14 -0.34 34.41
CA VAL A 52 16.22 -1.70 35.00
C VAL A 52 17.65 -2.02 35.42
N CYS A 53 18.63 -1.81 34.53
CA CYS A 53 20.04 -2.07 34.84
C CYS A 53 20.53 -1.26 36.04
N LEU A 54 20.19 0.04 36.10
CA LEU A 54 20.54 0.90 37.23
C LEU A 54 19.82 0.45 38.52
N SER A 55 18.54 0.10 38.44
CA SER A 55 17.78 -0.40 39.59
C SER A 55 18.44 -1.63 40.21
N ILE A 56 18.91 -2.58 39.39
CA ILE A 56 19.64 -3.77 39.85
C ILE A 56 20.97 -3.39 40.51
N SER A 57 21.75 -2.48 39.90
CA SER A 57 23.03 -2.01 40.46
C SER A 57 22.85 -1.31 41.82
N PHE A 58 21.82 -0.47 41.97
CA PHE A 58 21.53 0.20 43.24
C PHE A 58 20.98 -0.74 44.31
N LEU A 59 20.32 -1.83 43.91
CA LEU A 59 19.91 -2.90 44.84
C LEU A 59 21.15 -3.58 45.46
N ILE A 60 22.18 -3.85 44.66
CA ILE A 60 23.46 -4.44 45.12
C ILE A 60 24.17 -3.49 46.10
N LEU A 61 24.11 -2.18 45.84
CA LEU A 61 24.68 -1.14 46.71
C LEU A 61 23.82 -0.84 47.96
N SER A 62 22.78 -1.64 48.24
CA SER A 62 21.85 -1.44 49.36
C SER A 62 21.13 -0.09 49.37
N GLN A 63 20.99 0.55 48.21
CA GLN A 63 20.26 1.81 48.02
C GLN A 63 18.80 1.54 47.60
N TRP A 64 18.04 0.92 48.50
CA TRP A 64 16.71 0.38 48.24
C TRP A 64 15.70 1.41 47.71
N LEU A 65 15.70 2.64 48.23
CA LEU A 65 14.80 3.71 47.78
C LEU A 65 15.06 4.12 46.33
N LEU A 66 16.35 4.28 45.97
CA LEU A 66 16.74 4.66 44.62
C LEU A 66 16.45 3.53 43.62
N SER A 67 16.73 2.29 44.03
CA SER A 67 16.41 1.09 43.25
C SER A 67 14.91 0.98 42.97
N ALA A 68 14.06 1.19 43.98
CA ALA A 68 12.60 1.15 43.85
C ALA A 68 12.07 2.26 42.93
N ALA A 69 12.59 3.49 43.06
CA ALA A 69 12.20 4.62 42.20
C ALA A 69 12.54 4.38 40.72
N LEU A 70 13.74 3.84 40.44
CA LEU A 70 14.16 3.50 39.08
C LEU A 70 13.33 2.34 38.50
N PHE A 71 12.98 1.36 39.32
CA PHE A 71 12.12 0.25 38.90
C PHE A 71 10.70 0.74 38.53
N ALA A 72 10.09 1.59 39.37
CA ALA A 72 8.80 2.20 39.08
C ALA A 72 8.84 3.06 37.80
N THR A 73 9.93 3.80 37.59
CA THR A 73 10.15 4.58 36.36
C THR A 73 10.24 3.68 35.13
N SER A 74 10.95 2.54 35.22
CA SER A 74 10.99 1.56 34.14
C SER A 74 9.60 1.02 33.82
N ILE A 75 8.80 0.64 34.81
CA ILE A 75 7.42 0.16 34.60
C ILE A 75 6.60 1.23 33.87
N ALA A 76 6.68 2.49 34.31
CA ALA A 76 5.98 3.59 33.65
C ALA A 76 6.42 3.75 32.18
N LEU A 77 7.72 3.67 31.89
CA LEU A 77 8.24 3.72 30.52
C LEU A 77 7.78 2.54 29.67
N VAL A 78 7.68 1.32 30.22
CA VAL A 78 7.14 0.15 29.53
C VAL A 78 5.64 0.34 29.21
N ILE A 79 4.87 0.89 30.14
CA ILE A 79 3.44 1.18 29.90
C ILE A 79 3.30 2.23 28.79
N LEU A 80 4.10 3.29 28.81
CA LEU A 80 4.09 4.31 27.75
C LEU A 80 4.56 3.74 26.40
N TRP A 81 5.58 2.88 26.40
CA TRP A 81 6.10 2.20 25.22
C TRP A 81 5.09 1.23 24.60
N THR A 82 4.36 0.48 25.42
CA THR A 82 3.30 -0.42 24.93
C THR A 82 2.11 0.36 24.38
N ARG A 83 1.74 1.48 25.00
CA ARG A 83 0.68 2.36 24.48
C ARG A 83 1.08 3.06 23.18
N SER A 84 2.34 3.46 23.02
CA SER A 84 2.80 4.16 21.81
C SER A 84 2.83 3.27 20.56
N LYS A 85 2.84 1.93 20.71
CA LYS A 85 2.72 1.00 19.58
C LYS A 85 1.44 1.19 18.77
N HIS A 86 0.38 1.70 19.38
CA HIS A 86 -0.88 2.00 18.68
C HIS A 86 -0.83 3.29 17.85
N THR A 87 0.25 4.07 17.93
CA THR A 87 0.45 5.31 17.17
C THR A 87 1.45 5.13 16.02
N ASP A 88 2.04 3.94 15.87
CA ASP A 88 2.96 3.59 14.78
C ASP A 88 2.16 3.51 13.47
N LEU A 89 2.50 4.36 12.49
CA LEU A 89 1.84 4.32 11.18
C LEU A 89 2.54 3.27 10.30
N GLU A 90 1.82 2.69 9.34
CA GLU A 90 2.43 1.73 8.41
C GLU A 90 3.25 2.48 7.35
N ASN A 91 4.59 2.51 7.49
CA ASN A 91 5.52 3.26 6.63
C ASN A 91 5.34 2.96 5.13
N ARG A 92 4.91 1.73 4.84
CA ARG A 92 4.71 1.24 3.48
C ARG A 92 3.55 1.91 2.77
N ARG A 93 2.50 2.32 3.49
CA ARG A 93 1.27 2.88 2.92
C ARG A 93 1.51 4.27 2.33
N TYR A 94 1.92 5.23 3.15
CA TYR A 94 2.24 6.57 2.66
C TYR A 94 3.50 6.59 1.78
N GLY A 95 4.46 5.67 2.01
CA GLY A 95 5.62 5.47 1.16
C GLY A 95 5.26 5.03 -0.27
N LEU A 96 4.25 4.17 -0.43
CA LEU A 96 3.76 3.76 -1.75
C LEU A 96 3.11 4.94 -2.47
N VAL A 97 2.21 5.67 -1.81
CA VAL A 97 1.50 6.81 -2.42
C VAL A 97 2.50 7.88 -2.87
N SER A 98 3.43 8.28 -2.01
CA SER A 98 4.47 9.26 -2.34
C SER A 98 5.33 8.82 -3.53
N THR A 99 5.77 7.56 -3.55
CA THR A 99 6.53 7.01 -4.67
C THR A 99 5.74 7.03 -5.98
N LEU A 100 4.45 6.69 -5.94
CA LEU A 100 3.61 6.67 -7.14
C LEU A 100 3.32 8.06 -7.66
N LEU A 101 2.97 9.00 -6.77
CA LEU A 101 2.75 10.40 -7.13
C LEU A 101 4.01 11.04 -7.73
N GLN A 102 5.20 10.78 -7.16
CA GLN A 102 6.47 11.24 -7.75
C GLN A 102 6.70 10.69 -9.17
N ARG A 103 6.30 9.44 -9.44
CA ARG A 103 6.42 8.85 -10.77
C ARG A 103 5.40 9.42 -11.75
N PHE A 104 4.17 9.62 -11.30
CA PHE A 104 3.08 10.12 -12.14
C PHE A 104 3.07 11.63 -12.30
N GLN A 105 3.84 12.37 -11.51
CA GLN A 105 3.89 13.84 -11.55
C GLN A 105 4.17 14.39 -12.96
N VAL A 106 4.94 13.67 -13.78
CA VAL A 106 5.27 14.07 -15.15
C VAL A 106 4.07 13.92 -16.11
N ASP A 107 3.23 12.91 -15.89
CA ASP A 107 2.09 12.59 -16.76
C ASP A 107 0.79 13.24 -16.28
N LEU A 108 0.68 13.55 -14.99
CA LEU A 108 -0.48 14.20 -14.38
C LEU A 108 -0.61 15.65 -14.85
N ASP A 109 -1.85 16.09 -15.04
CA ASP A 109 -2.15 17.48 -15.36
C ASP A 109 -1.78 18.37 -14.16
N ALA A 110 -0.82 19.28 -14.36
CA ALA A 110 -0.29 20.15 -13.32
C ALA A 110 -1.37 21.03 -12.64
N ASN A 111 -2.46 21.32 -13.35
CA ASN A 111 -3.56 22.15 -12.86
C ASN A 111 -4.74 21.32 -12.33
N ALA A 112 -4.74 20.00 -12.53
CA ALA A 112 -5.82 19.14 -12.06
C ALA A 112 -5.55 18.66 -10.62
N PRO A 113 -6.52 18.80 -9.70
CA PRO A 113 -6.37 18.24 -8.37
C PRO A 113 -6.40 16.72 -8.42
N VAL A 114 -5.61 16.10 -7.56
CA VAL A 114 -5.64 14.67 -7.28
C VAL A 114 -6.45 14.46 -6.01
N ASP A 115 -7.35 13.49 -6.05
CA ASP A 115 -8.15 13.06 -4.90
C ASP A 115 -7.50 11.80 -4.30
N VAL A 116 -7.01 11.94 -3.07
CA VAL A 116 -6.34 10.87 -2.32
C VAL A 116 -7.11 10.61 -1.04
N LYS A 117 -7.46 9.35 -0.85
CA LYS A 117 -7.93 8.81 0.41
C LYS A 117 -7.00 7.70 0.86
N LEU A 118 -6.40 7.89 2.03
CA LEU A 118 -5.38 7.03 2.62
C LEU A 118 -5.74 6.72 4.07
N ASP A 119 -6.08 5.46 4.36
CA ASP A 119 -6.35 4.95 5.70
C ASP A 119 -5.06 4.33 6.29
N LEU A 120 -4.55 4.94 7.35
CA LEU A 120 -3.38 4.52 8.10
C LEU A 120 -3.76 3.88 9.45
N ALA A 121 -5.05 3.63 9.70
CA ALA A 121 -5.48 2.90 10.88
C ALA A 121 -4.98 1.45 10.82
N PRO A 122 -4.72 0.80 11.98
CA PRO A 122 -4.28 -0.59 12.03
C PRO A 122 -5.15 -1.53 11.20
N GLU A 123 -4.51 -2.52 10.55
CA GLU A 123 -5.19 -3.54 9.73
C GLU A 123 -6.29 -4.31 10.49
N ASP A 124 -6.18 -4.34 11.82
CA ASP A 124 -7.06 -5.07 12.73
C ASP A 124 -8.06 -4.20 13.48
N ASP A 125 -8.27 -2.97 13.02
CA ASP A 125 -9.34 -2.12 13.54
C ASP A 125 -10.70 -2.83 13.43
N ALA A 126 -11.51 -2.70 14.49
CA ALA A 126 -12.86 -3.27 14.55
C ALA A 126 -13.75 -2.80 13.38
N ARG A 127 -13.56 -1.57 12.89
CA ARG A 127 -14.31 -1.00 11.75
C ARG A 127 -14.07 -1.76 10.44
N LYS A 128 -12.93 -2.45 10.32
CA LYS A 128 -12.49 -3.20 9.12
C LYS A 128 -12.85 -4.69 9.20
N CYS A 129 -13.45 -5.13 10.31
CA CYS A 129 -13.83 -6.53 10.53
C CYS A 129 -15.10 -6.87 9.74
N VAL A 130 -14.97 -7.77 8.76
CA VAL A 130 -16.08 -8.22 7.91
C VAL A 130 -16.86 -9.34 8.58
N GLY A 131 -16.21 -10.13 9.44
CA GLY A 131 -16.89 -11.19 10.17
C GLY A 131 -15.98 -12.03 11.04
N LYS A 132 -16.62 -12.73 11.98
CA LYS A 132 -15.98 -13.73 12.85
C LYS A 132 -16.58 -15.09 12.53
N LEU A 133 -15.73 -16.02 12.12
CA LEU A 133 -16.13 -17.35 11.65
C LEU A 133 -15.31 -18.41 12.36
N LYS A 134 -15.96 -19.46 12.85
CA LYS A 134 -15.25 -20.62 13.39
C LYS A 134 -14.95 -21.60 12.26
N ARG A 135 -13.67 -21.87 12.00
CA ARG A 135 -13.22 -22.83 10.97
C ARG A 135 -12.57 -24.03 11.65
N GLY A 136 -13.40 -25.02 11.98
CA GLY A 136 -12.99 -26.19 12.76
C GLY A 136 -12.59 -25.80 14.18
N ARG A 137 -11.33 -26.04 14.55
CA ARG A 137 -10.76 -25.68 15.88
C ARG A 137 -10.15 -24.27 15.94
N TRP A 138 -10.32 -23.46 14.91
CA TRP A 138 -9.77 -22.11 14.82
C TRP A 138 -10.89 -21.07 14.85
N ASP A 139 -10.76 -20.12 15.75
CA ASP A 139 -11.55 -18.88 15.73
C ASP A 139 -10.90 -17.94 14.72
N CYS A 140 -11.62 -17.62 13.66
CA CYS A 140 -11.13 -16.78 12.57
C CYS A 140 -11.83 -15.42 12.60
N GLU A 141 -11.07 -14.36 12.42
CA GLU A 141 -11.55 -13.00 12.23
C GLU A 141 -11.06 -12.55 10.85
N ASP A 142 -12.00 -12.20 9.96
CA ASP A 142 -11.74 -11.76 8.60
C ASP A 142 -11.85 -10.23 8.53
N PHE A 143 -10.85 -9.57 7.96
CA PHE A 143 -10.73 -8.13 7.81
C PHE A 143 -10.56 -7.77 6.32
N THR A 144 -11.16 -6.64 5.92
CA THR A 144 -10.97 -6.05 4.60
C THR A 144 -10.68 -4.57 4.78
N ASP A 145 -9.50 -4.15 4.35
CA ASP A 145 -8.97 -2.81 4.52
C ASP A 145 -8.75 -2.16 3.15
N ALA A 146 -9.71 -1.32 2.72
CA ALA A 146 -9.60 -0.53 1.50
C ALA A 146 -8.81 0.75 1.76
N TRP A 147 -7.52 0.59 2.02
CA TRP A 147 -6.71 1.65 2.62
C TRP A 147 -6.25 2.74 1.64
N LEU A 148 -6.28 2.50 0.33
CA LEU A 148 -5.93 3.51 -0.67
C LEU A 148 -7.01 3.64 -1.74
N SER A 149 -7.40 4.87 -2.01
CA SER A 149 -8.10 5.29 -3.21
C SER A 149 -7.45 6.58 -3.73
N LEU A 150 -6.98 6.55 -4.96
CA LEU A 150 -6.29 7.64 -5.63
C LEU A 150 -6.96 7.88 -6.97
N HIS A 151 -7.48 9.08 -7.18
CA HIS A 151 -8.01 9.54 -8.45
C HIS A 151 -7.19 10.73 -8.96
N GLY A 152 -6.82 10.68 -10.23
CA GLY A 152 -6.09 11.77 -10.88
C GLY A 152 -6.48 11.92 -12.33
N ARG A 153 -6.08 13.03 -12.92
CA ARG A 153 -6.27 13.28 -14.35
C ARG A 153 -4.90 13.45 -15.01
N PHE A 154 -4.67 12.68 -16.06
CA PHE A 154 -3.49 12.84 -16.90
C PHE A 154 -3.67 14.01 -17.87
N ALA A 155 -2.56 14.57 -18.35
CA ALA A 155 -2.54 15.69 -19.29
C ALA A 155 -3.30 15.40 -20.60
N ASP A 156 -3.42 14.12 -20.94
CA ASP A 156 -4.12 13.62 -22.12
C ASP A 156 -5.65 13.52 -21.95
N GLY A 157 -6.16 13.91 -20.76
CA GLY A 157 -7.57 13.86 -20.40
C GLY A 157 -8.05 12.51 -19.87
N THR A 158 -7.17 11.52 -19.73
CA THR A 158 -7.49 10.21 -19.15
C THR A 158 -7.63 10.33 -17.63
N HIS A 159 -8.68 9.74 -17.06
CA HIS A 159 -8.84 9.70 -15.61
C HIS A 159 -8.22 8.40 -15.07
N LEU A 160 -7.27 8.56 -14.15
CA LEU A 160 -6.64 7.48 -13.39
C LEU A 160 -7.49 7.17 -12.15
N HIS A 161 -7.71 5.89 -11.91
CA HIS A 161 -8.19 5.38 -10.63
C HIS A 161 -7.26 4.27 -10.15
N LEU A 162 -6.64 4.46 -8.99
CA LEU A 162 -5.82 3.48 -8.31
C LEU A 162 -6.47 3.17 -6.97
N SER A 163 -6.66 1.89 -6.66
CA SER A 163 -7.14 1.45 -5.35
C SER A 163 -6.33 0.27 -4.84
N VAL A 164 -6.16 0.22 -3.52
CA VAL A 164 -5.49 -0.89 -2.84
C VAL A 164 -6.38 -1.40 -1.73
N VAL A 165 -6.61 -2.70 -1.73
CA VAL A 165 -7.43 -3.40 -0.75
C VAL A 165 -6.65 -4.55 -0.16
N GLU A 166 -6.49 -4.57 1.14
CA GLU A 166 -5.88 -5.68 1.86
C GLU A 166 -6.95 -6.55 2.49
N HIS A 167 -6.85 -7.86 2.27
CA HIS A 167 -7.66 -8.83 2.99
C HIS A 167 -6.76 -9.58 3.94
N PHE A 168 -7.14 -9.54 5.22
CA PHE A 168 -6.35 -10.13 6.28
C PHE A 168 -7.23 -11.03 7.14
N GLN A 169 -6.67 -12.15 7.58
CA GLN A 169 -7.33 -13.11 8.44
C GLN A 169 -6.47 -13.43 9.65
N LYS A 170 -7.02 -13.18 10.84
CA LYS A 170 -6.48 -13.68 12.11
C LYS A 170 -7.12 -15.02 12.41
N ARG A 171 -6.31 -15.99 12.82
CA ARG A 171 -6.80 -17.25 13.38
C ARG A 171 -6.19 -17.45 14.76
N LYS A 172 -7.03 -17.81 15.72
CA LYS A 172 -6.64 -18.11 17.09
C LYS A 172 -7.16 -19.50 17.45
N ARG A 173 -6.35 -20.26 18.19
CA ARG A 173 -6.75 -21.55 18.74
C ARG A 173 -6.08 -21.75 20.08
N TYR A 174 -6.86 -22.18 21.06
CA TYR A 174 -6.35 -22.70 22.32
C TYR A 174 -6.09 -24.21 22.19
N GLY A 175 -4.97 -24.66 22.70
CA GLY A 175 -4.62 -26.08 22.73
C GLY A 175 -3.73 -26.41 23.91
N ARG A 176 -3.91 -27.60 24.47
CA ARG A 176 -3.04 -28.12 25.53
C ARG A 176 -1.78 -28.71 24.89
N GLY A 177 -0.60 -28.32 25.39
CA GLY A 177 0.68 -28.88 24.97
C GLY A 177 0.93 -30.26 25.60
N SER A 178 1.99 -30.95 25.18
CA SER A 178 2.45 -32.20 25.80
C SER A 178 2.76 -32.05 27.29
N SER A 179 3.17 -30.86 27.73
CA SER A 179 3.42 -30.51 29.13
C SER A 179 2.16 -30.15 29.94
N GLY A 180 0.95 -30.37 29.41
CA GLY A 180 -0.32 -30.05 30.09
C GLY A 180 -0.69 -28.56 30.13
N LYS A 181 0.24 -27.65 29.82
CA LYS A 181 -0.01 -26.19 29.79
C LYS A 181 -0.89 -25.81 28.60
N MET A 182 -1.87 -24.92 28.84
CA MET A 182 -2.68 -24.32 27.78
C MET A 182 -1.86 -23.29 27.02
N LYS A 183 -1.82 -23.42 25.70
CA LYS A 183 -1.09 -22.51 24.80
C LYS A 183 -2.05 -21.91 23.77
N LEU A 184 -1.92 -20.61 23.55
CA LEU A 184 -2.55 -19.91 22.43
C LEU A 184 -1.68 -20.07 21.19
N LYS A 185 -2.27 -20.59 20.12
CA LYS A 185 -1.66 -20.60 18.78
C LYS A 185 -2.36 -19.55 17.93
N THR A 186 -1.59 -18.68 17.29
CA THR A 186 -2.10 -17.67 16.37
C THR A 186 -1.55 -17.91 14.97
N LYS A 187 -2.33 -17.59 13.96
CA LYS A 187 -1.91 -17.58 12.56
C LYS A 187 -2.47 -16.34 11.89
N ARG A 188 -1.66 -15.73 11.03
CA ARG A 188 -2.02 -14.57 10.23
C ARG A 188 -1.89 -14.94 8.75
N LYS A 189 -2.84 -14.49 7.93
CA LYS A 189 -2.80 -14.63 6.48
C LYS A 189 -3.27 -13.33 5.85
N GLY A 190 -2.48 -12.77 4.94
CA GLY A 190 -2.82 -11.56 4.19
C GLY A 190 -2.76 -11.80 2.70
N LYS A 191 -3.54 -11.02 1.94
CA LYS A 191 -3.39 -10.84 0.50
C LYS A 191 -3.70 -9.39 0.16
N THR A 192 -2.95 -8.82 -0.78
CA THR A 192 -3.11 -7.42 -1.19
C THR A 192 -3.63 -7.40 -2.63
N LEU A 193 -4.73 -6.70 -2.87
CA LEU A 193 -5.31 -6.48 -4.18
C LEU A 193 -4.96 -5.06 -4.63
N LEU A 194 -4.21 -4.95 -5.71
CA LEU A 194 -3.97 -3.69 -6.41
C LEU A 194 -4.94 -3.60 -7.58
N GLN A 195 -5.58 -2.45 -7.75
CA GLN A 195 -6.43 -2.18 -8.90
C GLN A 195 -6.04 -0.85 -9.52
N VAL A 196 -5.78 -0.86 -10.83
CA VAL A 196 -5.51 0.31 -11.65
C VAL A 196 -6.55 0.37 -12.75
N GLY A 197 -7.18 1.51 -12.93
CA GLY A 197 -8.17 1.78 -13.97
C GLY A 197 -7.88 3.08 -14.68
N LEU A 198 -8.10 3.07 -15.99
CA LEU A 198 -8.06 4.24 -16.85
C LEU A 198 -9.45 4.43 -17.44
N ARG A 199 -10.03 5.61 -17.26
CA ARG A 199 -11.24 6.03 -17.97
C ARG A 199 -10.83 7.00 -19.07
N VAL A 200 -11.20 6.66 -20.29
CA VAL A 200 -10.81 7.36 -21.51
C VAL A 200 -12.05 7.88 -22.24
N LYS A 201 -11.88 8.93 -23.03
CA LYS A 201 -12.94 9.37 -23.94
C LYS A 201 -13.07 8.36 -25.10
N PRO A 202 -14.29 7.86 -25.39
CA PRO A 202 -14.49 6.85 -26.43
C PRO A 202 -14.14 7.37 -27.83
N GLU A 203 -14.28 8.68 -28.09
CA GLU A 203 -13.90 9.29 -29.38
C GLU A 203 -12.42 9.08 -29.72
N ARG A 204 -11.56 9.03 -28.70
CA ARG A 204 -10.11 8.91 -28.86
C ARG A 204 -9.67 7.46 -29.10
N PHE A 205 -10.45 6.49 -28.64
CA PHE A 205 -10.15 5.06 -28.72
C PHE A 205 -11.33 4.27 -29.27
N PRO A 206 -11.70 4.46 -30.56
CA PRO A 206 -12.79 3.71 -31.17
C PRO A 206 -12.45 2.20 -31.17
N GLY A 207 -13.44 1.37 -30.88
CA GLY A 207 -13.27 -0.09 -30.87
C GLY A 207 -12.49 -0.65 -29.67
N LEU A 208 -12.31 0.10 -28.58
CA LEU A 208 -11.63 -0.41 -27.39
C LEU A 208 -12.24 -1.71 -26.84
N ALA A 209 -13.58 -1.81 -26.84
CA ALA A 209 -14.28 -3.01 -26.38
C ALA A 209 -13.96 -4.27 -27.20
N SER A 210 -13.67 -4.15 -28.51
CA SER A 210 -13.31 -5.30 -29.35
C SER A 210 -11.91 -5.84 -29.06
N GLN A 211 -11.06 -5.06 -28.37
CA GLN A 211 -9.72 -5.50 -27.95
C GLN A 211 -9.72 -6.38 -26.70
N ALA A 212 -10.87 -6.62 -26.04
CA ALA A 212 -10.92 -7.39 -24.81
C ALA A 212 -10.24 -8.77 -24.92
N ALA A 213 -10.38 -9.45 -26.07
CA ALA A 213 -9.77 -10.75 -26.33
C ALA A 213 -8.22 -10.67 -26.46
N ASN A 214 -7.71 -9.59 -27.05
CA ASN A 214 -6.28 -9.37 -27.26
C ASN A 214 -5.60 -8.69 -26.08
N ALA A 215 -6.37 -8.00 -25.23
CA ALA A 215 -5.85 -7.20 -24.12
C ALA A 215 -4.99 -8.06 -23.17
N LYS A 216 -5.38 -9.31 -22.90
CA LYS A 216 -4.59 -10.22 -22.07
C LYS A 216 -3.17 -10.48 -22.62
N LYS A 217 -2.99 -10.47 -23.95
CA LYS A 217 -1.67 -10.67 -24.59
C LYS A 217 -0.78 -9.44 -24.46
N ALA A 218 -1.38 -8.26 -24.35
CA ALA A 218 -0.68 -6.99 -24.17
C ALA A 218 -0.29 -6.74 -22.70
N VAL A 219 -0.88 -7.45 -21.74
CA VAL A 219 -0.55 -7.29 -20.32
C VAL A 219 0.85 -7.84 -20.02
N ARG A 220 1.71 -7.00 -19.46
CA ARG A 220 3.05 -7.34 -18.99
C ARG A 220 3.13 -7.06 -17.49
N LEU A 221 2.98 -8.11 -16.68
CA LEU A 221 3.18 -8.04 -15.23
C LEU A 221 4.44 -8.81 -14.82
N PRO A 222 5.06 -8.47 -13.67
CA PRO A 222 6.11 -9.29 -13.07
C PRO A 222 5.62 -10.73 -12.84
N GLN A 223 6.52 -11.70 -12.98
CA GLN A 223 6.19 -13.13 -12.87
C GLN A 223 5.66 -13.49 -11.46
N GLU A 224 6.00 -12.70 -10.46
CA GLU A 224 5.61 -12.87 -9.07
C GLU A 224 4.15 -12.44 -8.78
N VAL A 225 3.50 -11.78 -9.74
CA VAL A 225 2.19 -11.15 -9.57
C VAL A 225 1.15 -11.85 -10.43
N ILE A 226 -0.02 -12.08 -9.84
CA ILE A 226 -1.12 -12.74 -10.53
C ILE A 226 -2.13 -11.71 -10.99
N LEU A 227 -2.41 -11.72 -12.29
CA LEU A 227 -3.54 -11.00 -12.86
C LEU A 227 -4.84 -11.66 -12.36
N SER A 228 -5.57 -10.96 -11.50
CA SER A 228 -6.86 -11.42 -10.97
C SER A 228 -8.01 -11.08 -11.91
N ARG A 229 -8.00 -9.88 -12.52
CA ARG A 229 -9.08 -9.40 -13.38
C ARG A 229 -8.55 -8.38 -14.39
N LEU A 230 -9.10 -8.42 -15.60
CA LEU A 230 -8.89 -7.41 -16.64
C LEU A 230 -10.26 -7.10 -17.25
N ASP A 231 -10.74 -5.88 -17.05
CA ASP A 231 -11.99 -5.38 -17.61
C ASP A 231 -11.68 -4.39 -18.72
N VAL A 232 -12.21 -4.63 -19.92
CA VAL A 232 -12.08 -3.73 -21.06
C VAL A 232 -13.48 -3.39 -21.54
N ALA A 233 -13.82 -2.11 -21.53
CA ALA A 233 -15.08 -1.58 -22.03
C ALA A 233 -14.82 -0.43 -23.01
N GLN A 234 -15.87 0.20 -23.52
CA GLN A 234 -15.74 1.27 -24.51
C GLN A 234 -15.04 2.53 -23.97
N ASP A 235 -15.27 2.89 -22.71
CA ASP A 235 -14.75 4.11 -22.08
C ASP A 235 -13.76 3.84 -20.93
N ARG A 236 -13.45 2.56 -20.64
CA ARG A 236 -12.59 2.20 -19.50
C ARG A 236 -11.82 0.91 -19.72
N VAL A 237 -10.61 0.89 -19.18
CA VAL A 237 -9.78 -0.31 -19.03
C VAL A 237 -9.32 -0.40 -17.59
N ALA A 238 -9.57 -1.51 -16.92
CA ALA A 238 -9.17 -1.73 -15.54
C ALA A 238 -8.49 -3.08 -15.36
N MET A 239 -7.44 -3.10 -14.53
CA MET A 239 -6.66 -4.27 -14.20
C MET A 239 -6.60 -4.43 -12.68
N ARG A 240 -6.78 -5.66 -12.22
CA ARG A 240 -6.59 -6.05 -10.82
C ARG A 240 -5.52 -7.11 -10.71
N ALA A 241 -4.54 -6.86 -9.84
CA ALA A 241 -3.43 -7.74 -9.55
C ALA A 241 -3.47 -8.17 -8.08
N LEU A 242 -3.08 -9.42 -7.80
CA LEU A 242 -3.00 -9.97 -6.46
C LEU A 242 -1.54 -10.17 -6.06
N LEU A 243 -1.16 -9.57 -4.93
CA LEU A 243 0.12 -9.72 -4.25
C LEU A 243 -0.05 -10.63 -3.04
N GLY A 244 1.01 -11.39 -2.72
CA GLY A 244 1.09 -12.20 -1.51
C GLY A 244 0.47 -13.61 -1.59
N ARG A 245 0.13 -14.12 -2.78
CA ARG A 245 -0.32 -15.52 -2.93
C ARG A 245 0.72 -16.52 -2.39
N ASP A 246 1.99 -16.24 -2.67
CA ASP A 246 3.12 -17.11 -2.28
C ASP A 246 3.55 -16.88 -0.82
N GLY A 247 2.79 -16.10 -0.04
CA GLY A 247 3.14 -15.70 1.32
C GLY A 247 4.20 -14.60 1.41
N ARG A 248 4.67 -14.08 0.27
CA ARG A 248 5.59 -12.94 0.20
C ARG A 248 4.90 -11.66 0.62
N ASP A 249 5.56 -10.94 1.51
CA ASP A 249 5.20 -9.57 1.85
C ASP A 249 5.53 -8.62 0.69
N TRP A 250 4.98 -7.40 0.74
CA TRP A 250 5.27 -6.36 -0.24
C TRP A 250 6.01 -5.18 0.39
N VAL A 251 6.86 -4.54 -0.40
CA VAL A 251 7.61 -3.33 -0.04
C VAL A 251 7.35 -2.24 -1.07
N VAL A 252 7.51 -0.98 -0.66
CA VAL A 252 7.31 0.18 -1.53
C VAL A 252 8.21 0.12 -2.75
N ARG A 253 9.51 -0.02 -2.53
CA ARG A 253 10.55 -0.22 -3.54
C ARG A 253 11.48 -1.31 -3.06
N ARG A 254 11.86 -2.22 -3.95
CA ARG A 254 12.88 -3.23 -3.63
C ARG A 254 14.26 -2.55 -3.63
N THR A 255 15.01 -2.69 -2.55
CA THR A 255 16.43 -2.32 -2.54
C THR A 255 17.22 -3.30 -3.40
N LYS A 256 18.12 -2.78 -4.24
CA LYS A 256 19.05 -3.63 -4.99
C LYS A 256 19.99 -4.31 -3.98
N PRO A 257 20.21 -5.63 -4.04
CA PRO A 257 21.13 -6.29 -3.13
C PRO A 257 22.53 -5.68 -3.30
N THR A 258 23.14 -5.30 -2.17
CA THR A 258 24.46 -4.65 -2.13
C THR A 258 25.59 -5.63 -2.45
N SER A 259 25.33 -6.94 -2.33
CA SER A 259 26.29 -8.00 -2.64
C SER A 259 25.62 -9.16 -3.41
N PRO A 260 26.28 -9.74 -4.43
CA PRO A 260 25.80 -10.93 -5.14
C PRO A 260 25.58 -12.17 -4.23
N SER A 261 26.21 -12.19 -3.06
CA SER A 261 26.21 -13.33 -2.12
C SER A 261 25.06 -13.29 -1.11
N GLU A 262 24.18 -12.29 -1.16
CA GLU A 262 23.05 -12.18 -0.24
C GLU A 262 21.96 -13.19 -0.63
N LEU A 263 21.86 -14.28 0.13
CA LEU A 263 20.85 -15.33 -0.05
C LEU A 263 19.45 -14.80 0.32
N VAL A 264 18.82 -14.07 -0.60
CA VAL A 264 17.39 -13.73 -0.48
C VAL A 264 16.58 -14.90 -1.05
N VAL A 265 16.11 -15.78 -0.16
CA VAL A 265 15.38 -17.02 -0.52
C VAL A 265 14.14 -16.73 -1.37
N LEU A 266 13.46 -15.58 -1.17
CA LEU A 266 12.38 -15.05 -2.02
C LEU A 266 12.19 -13.54 -1.72
N PRO A 267 12.56 -12.62 -2.62
CA PRO A 267 12.48 -11.19 -2.35
C PRO A 267 11.01 -10.71 -2.27
N PRO A 268 10.71 -9.68 -1.46
CA PRO A 268 9.36 -9.12 -1.36
C PRO A 268 8.92 -8.50 -2.69
N ASN A 269 7.62 -8.39 -2.87
CA ASN A 269 7.04 -7.77 -4.07
C ASN A 269 7.25 -6.25 -4.03
N ASP A 270 7.75 -5.68 -5.13
CA ASP A 270 7.88 -4.22 -5.29
C ASP A 270 6.55 -3.63 -5.75
N ALA A 271 5.74 -3.13 -4.82
CA ALA A 271 4.41 -2.63 -5.13
C ALA A 271 4.45 -1.45 -6.11
N SER A 272 5.44 -0.55 -6.00
CA SER A 272 5.58 0.58 -6.91
C SER A 272 5.79 0.11 -8.35
N ARG A 273 6.70 -0.86 -8.56
CA ARG A 273 7.00 -1.42 -9.88
C ARG A 273 5.79 -2.13 -10.45
N VAL A 274 5.06 -2.89 -9.63
CA VAL A 274 3.84 -3.57 -10.07
C VAL A 274 2.80 -2.58 -10.57
N VAL A 275 2.49 -1.53 -9.79
CA VAL A 275 1.52 -0.51 -10.20
C VAL A 275 1.97 0.20 -11.48
N THR A 276 3.24 0.56 -11.61
CA THR A 276 3.76 1.18 -12.83
C THR A 276 3.63 0.24 -14.04
N MET A 277 3.95 -1.05 -13.89
CA MET A 277 3.79 -2.04 -14.97
C MET A 277 2.33 -2.31 -15.32
N MET A 278 1.41 -2.28 -14.33
CA MET A 278 -0.03 -2.32 -14.58
C MET A 278 -0.47 -1.13 -15.44
N LEU A 279 -0.06 0.08 -15.07
CA LEU A 279 -0.39 1.30 -15.81
C LEU A 279 0.15 1.25 -17.24
N LEU A 280 1.43 0.92 -17.42
CA LEU A 280 2.04 0.79 -18.75
C LEU A 280 1.35 -0.30 -19.59
N SER A 281 0.97 -1.42 -18.97
CA SER A 281 0.19 -2.46 -19.65
C SER A 281 -1.17 -1.98 -20.12
N LEU A 282 -1.87 -1.17 -19.31
CA LEU A 282 -3.14 -0.55 -19.72
C LEU A 282 -2.95 0.41 -20.90
N TYR A 283 -1.88 1.21 -20.89
CA TYR A 283 -1.52 2.05 -22.03
C TYR A 283 -1.15 1.25 -23.28
N GLN A 284 -0.53 0.07 -23.15
CA GLN A 284 -0.28 -0.82 -24.29
C GLN A 284 -1.60 -1.36 -24.88
N VAL A 285 -2.58 -1.69 -24.04
CA VAL A 285 -3.92 -2.08 -24.50
C VAL A 285 -4.60 -0.91 -25.22
N LEU A 286 -4.50 0.31 -24.70
CA LEU A 286 -5.02 1.51 -25.36
C LEU A 286 -4.30 1.80 -26.68
N GLY A 287 -2.98 1.65 -26.75
CA GLY A 287 -2.20 1.89 -27.97
C GLY A 287 -2.48 0.87 -29.08
N ALA A 288 -2.95 -0.34 -28.74
CA ALA A 288 -3.31 -1.36 -29.72
C ALA A 288 -4.53 -0.97 -30.56
N THR A 289 -5.46 -0.15 -30.04
CA THR A 289 -6.62 0.33 -30.80
C THR A 289 -6.20 1.29 -31.90
N HIS A 290 -5.23 2.18 -31.63
CA HIS A 290 -4.71 3.12 -32.62
C HIS A 290 -4.05 2.43 -33.82
N ARG A 291 -3.42 1.26 -33.62
CA ARG A 291 -2.74 0.53 -34.71
C ARG A 291 -3.71 -0.18 -35.66
N GLN A 292 -4.96 -0.36 -35.26
CA GLN A 292 -5.99 -1.00 -36.08
C GLN A 292 -6.99 0.01 -36.68
N ALA A 293 -6.92 1.29 -36.31
CA ALA A 293 -7.68 2.32 -36.99
C ALA A 293 -7.23 2.40 -38.47
N PRO A 294 -8.15 2.35 -39.46
CA PRO A 294 -7.77 2.55 -40.85
C PRO A 294 -7.06 3.89 -41.01
N SER A 295 -5.90 3.91 -41.68
CA SER A 295 -5.26 5.17 -42.04
C SER A 295 -6.27 6.07 -42.78
N PRO A 296 -6.35 7.38 -42.48
CA PRO A 296 -7.12 8.30 -43.29
C PRO A 296 -6.55 8.21 -44.71
N GLY A 297 -7.40 7.84 -45.66
CA GLY A 297 -7.01 7.52 -47.02
C GLY A 297 -6.03 8.54 -47.61
N ARG A 298 -4.89 8.04 -48.07
CA ARG A 298 -4.03 8.73 -49.03
C ARG A 298 -4.91 9.08 -50.22
N LYS A 299 -5.36 10.33 -50.32
CA LYS A 299 -6.09 10.82 -51.50
C LYS A 299 -5.16 10.61 -52.69
N GLN A 300 -5.49 9.61 -53.50
CA GLN A 300 -4.84 9.35 -54.77
C GLN A 300 -5.13 10.57 -55.66
N PRO A 301 -4.13 11.24 -56.24
CA PRO A 301 -4.38 12.33 -57.17
C PRO A 301 -5.17 11.78 -58.37
N PRO A 302 -6.15 12.52 -58.90
CA PRO A 302 -6.87 12.07 -60.09
C PRO A 302 -5.89 11.89 -61.24
N ALA A 303 -5.95 10.72 -61.88
CA ALA A 303 -5.18 10.41 -63.08
C ALA A 303 -5.47 11.48 -64.14
N ARG A 304 -4.43 12.20 -64.55
CA ARG A 304 -4.48 13.08 -65.72
C ARG A 304 -4.77 12.20 -66.93
N GLY A 305 -5.98 12.31 -67.46
CA GLY A 305 -6.35 11.74 -68.75
C GLY A 305 -5.48 12.34 -69.85
N SER A 306 -4.87 11.46 -70.62
CA SER A 306 -4.22 11.74 -71.89
C SER A 306 -5.26 12.17 -72.92
N ARG A 307 -5.05 13.34 -73.52
CA ARG A 307 -5.48 13.69 -74.87
C ARG A 307 -4.25 14.12 -75.65
#